data_AF-A0A0L8GB10-F1
#
_entry.id   AF-A0A0L8GB10-F1
#
_cell.length_a   1.000
_cell.length_b   1.000
_cell.length_c   1.000
_cell.angle_alpha   90.00
_cell.angle_beta   90.00
_cell.angle_gamma   90.00
#
_symmetry.space_group_name_H-M   'P 1'
#
loop_
_entity.id
_entity.type
_entity.pdbx_description
1 polymer ?
#
loop_
_entity_poly.entity_id
_entity_poly.type
_entity_poly.pdbx_seq_one_letter_code
_entity_poly.pdbx_strand_id
1 'polypeptide(L)'
;MPPLLQLAGTFFILATFSVRTVRSVGCFVCSSFNHSNPECEDPFHNRNNRFYHSKCWSSHRNRIGVYPATQCIKVVATDYETGYHIVVRNCVVDNGGTTSESEIGRQSHCGWVRAMKYNNKMYRGCVLACDYDGCNVASPLHQPPQIFYTLLALCSLLSMLLASIV
;
A
#
# COMPACT_ATOMS: atom_id res chain seq x y z
N MET A 1 -20.94 -25.88 -40.05
CA MET A 1 -20.06 -25.65 -38.88
C MET A 1 -20.84 -26.05 -37.64
N PRO A 2 -20.30 -26.88 -36.74
CA PRO A 2 -21.11 -27.44 -35.65
C PRO A 2 -21.48 -26.35 -34.63
N PRO A 3 -22.70 -26.38 -34.08
CA PRO A 3 -23.19 -25.37 -33.12
C PRO A 3 -22.32 -25.26 -31.86
N LEU A 4 -21.58 -26.33 -31.52
CA LEU A 4 -20.59 -26.37 -30.43
C LEU A 4 -19.41 -25.41 -30.65
N LEU A 5 -18.95 -25.22 -31.90
CA LEU A 5 -17.81 -24.34 -32.20
C LEU A 5 -18.20 -22.86 -32.07
N GLN A 6 -19.46 -22.52 -32.38
CA GLN A 6 -20.01 -21.17 -32.20
C GLN A 6 -20.20 -20.85 -30.71
N LEU A 7 -20.74 -21.78 -29.92
CA LEU A 7 -20.89 -21.65 -28.46
C LEU A 7 -19.54 -21.48 -27.76
N ALA A 8 -18.54 -22.30 -28.11
CA ALA A 8 -17.18 -22.20 -27.59
C ALA A 8 -16.52 -20.85 -27.96
N GLY A 9 -16.71 -20.38 -29.20
CA GLY A 9 -16.23 -19.08 -29.65
C GLY A 9 -16.86 -17.90 -28.89
N THR A 10 -18.17 -17.92 -28.65
CA THR A 10 -18.86 -16.88 -27.87
C THR A 10 -18.43 -16.85 -26.40
N PHE A 11 -18.19 -18.03 -25.79
CA PHE A 11 -17.68 -18.11 -24.42
C PHE A 11 -16.24 -17.57 -24.32
N PHE A 12 -15.41 -17.83 -25.33
CA PHE A 12 -14.05 -17.31 -25.43
C PHE A 12 -14.03 -15.77 -25.56
N ILE A 13 -14.94 -15.19 -26.36
CA ILE A 13 -15.06 -13.73 -26.54
C ILE A 13 -15.57 -13.04 -25.26
N LEU A 14 -16.49 -13.66 -24.52
CA LEU A 14 -16.95 -13.14 -23.23
C LEU A 14 -15.87 -13.26 -22.14
N ALA A 15 -15.05 -14.32 -22.18
CA ALA A 15 -13.93 -14.51 -21.26
C ALA A 15 -12.76 -13.55 -21.52
N THR A 16 -12.59 -13.01 -22.74
CA THR A 16 -11.57 -12.01 -23.06
C THR A 16 -11.99 -10.57 -22.79
N PHE A 17 -13.22 -10.33 -22.35
CA PHE A 17 -13.71 -9.02 -21.92
C PHE A 17 -13.08 -8.63 -20.56
N SER A 18 -11.80 -8.28 -20.57
CA SER A 18 -11.09 -7.76 -19.41
C SER A 18 -11.66 -6.39 -19.03
N VAL A 19 -12.52 -6.37 -18.02
CA VAL A 19 -12.95 -5.13 -17.38
C VAL A 19 -11.71 -4.52 -16.71
N ARG A 20 -11.16 -3.45 -17.31
CA ARG A 20 -10.08 -2.68 -16.68
C ARG A 20 -10.66 -1.93 -15.48
N THR A 21 -10.59 -2.53 -14.30
CA THR A 21 -10.94 -1.85 -13.06
C THR A 21 -9.78 -0.98 -12.60
N VAL A 22 -10.05 0.31 -12.35
CA VAL A 22 -9.10 1.17 -11.64
C VAL A 22 -9.06 0.73 -10.18
N ARG A 23 -7.92 0.23 -9.70
CA ARG A 23 -7.72 -0.12 -8.28
C ARG A 23 -7.19 1.10 -7.53
N SER A 24 -7.79 1.34 -6.37
CA SER A 24 -7.36 2.32 -5.38
C SER A 24 -7.14 1.56 -4.07
N VAL A 25 -6.01 1.81 -3.41
CA VAL A 25 -5.71 1.18 -2.11
C VAL A 25 -6.56 1.82 -1.00
N GLY A 26 -7.05 1.00 -0.07
CA GLY A 26 -7.64 1.48 1.17
C GLY A 26 -6.57 1.63 2.25
N CYS A 27 -6.49 2.76 2.94
CA CYS A 27 -5.46 3.01 3.95
C CYS A 27 -6.06 3.46 5.27
N PHE A 28 -5.30 3.31 6.35
CA PHE A 28 -5.57 4.08 7.55
C PHE A 28 -5.14 5.53 7.34
N VAL A 29 -6.02 6.48 7.69
CA VAL A 29 -5.79 7.91 7.54
C VAL A 29 -6.06 8.58 8.89
N CYS A 30 -5.00 9.08 9.52
CA CYS A 30 -5.06 9.78 10.79
C CYS A 30 -3.77 10.53 11.07
N SER A 31 -3.83 11.50 11.99
CA SER A 31 -2.64 12.16 12.52
C SER A 31 -2.72 12.28 14.04
N SER A 32 -1.58 12.19 14.69
CA SER A 32 -1.37 12.54 16.08
C SER A 32 -0.16 13.44 16.17
N PHE A 33 -0.35 14.63 16.71
CA PHE A 33 0.71 15.59 16.97
C PHE A 33 0.87 15.72 18.48
N ASN A 34 2.04 15.38 18.99
CA ASN A 34 2.36 15.32 20.40
C ASN A 34 1.33 14.54 21.23
N HIS A 35 1.01 13.32 20.78
CA HIS A 35 0.06 12.41 21.45
C HIS A 35 -1.39 12.92 21.53
N SER A 36 -1.79 13.90 20.71
CA SER A 36 -3.16 14.43 20.68
C SER A 36 -4.22 13.42 20.21
N ASN A 37 -3.84 12.34 19.53
CA ASN A 37 -4.74 11.26 19.14
C ASN A 37 -4.14 9.89 19.47
N PRO A 38 -4.38 9.37 20.69
CA PRO A 38 -3.82 8.09 21.15
C PRO A 38 -4.19 6.89 20.28
N GLU A 39 -5.33 6.91 19.58
CA GLU A 39 -5.73 5.79 18.72
C GLU A 39 -4.94 5.74 17.40
N CYS A 40 -4.38 6.88 17.00
CA CYS A 40 -3.45 7.00 15.88
C CYS A 40 -1.99 6.79 16.30
N GLU A 41 -1.69 6.54 17.57
CA GLU A 41 -0.31 6.21 17.99
C GLU A 41 0.01 4.72 17.73
N ASP A 42 1.19 4.27 18.12
CA ASP A 42 1.52 2.85 18.22
C ASP A 42 1.41 2.35 19.68
N PRO A 43 0.90 1.12 19.92
CA PRO A 43 0.23 0.24 18.97
C PRO A 43 -1.03 0.89 18.39
N PHE A 44 -1.32 0.62 17.11
CA PHE A 44 -2.42 1.27 16.42
C PHE A 44 -3.77 0.65 16.78
N HIS A 45 -4.71 1.51 17.19
CA HIS A 45 -6.02 1.09 17.67
C HIS A 45 -7.12 1.62 16.74
N ASN A 46 -7.44 0.89 15.68
CA ASN A 46 -8.54 1.23 14.78
C ASN A 46 -9.89 0.70 15.28
N ARG A 47 -10.44 1.33 16.33
CA ARG A 47 -11.77 0.95 16.85
C ARG A 47 -12.85 1.30 15.82
N ASN A 48 -13.77 0.37 15.58
CA ASN A 48 -14.91 0.54 14.66
C ASN A 48 -14.55 0.95 13.22
N ASN A 49 -13.35 0.59 12.76
CA ASN A 49 -12.87 0.93 11.43
C ASN A 49 -12.79 2.44 11.11
N ARG A 50 -12.75 3.29 12.14
CA ARG A 50 -12.91 4.74 12.01
C ARG A 50 -11.84 5.43 11.17
N PHE A 51 -10.64 4.85 11.08
CA PHE A 51 -9.53 5.46 10.33
C PHE A 51 -9.35 4.83 8.96
N TYR A 52 -10.09 3.76 8.63
CA TYR A 52 -9.94 3.10 7.34
C TYR A 52 -10.72 3.84 6.27
N HIS A 53 -9.99 4.36 5.28
CA HIS A 53 -10.58 4.99 4.11
C HIS A 53 -10.50 4.00 2.96
N SER A 54 -11.63 3.39 2.61
CA SER A 54 -11.73 2.53 1.43
C SER A 54 -11.61 3.37 0.16
N LYS A 55 -10.92 2.83 -0.86
CA LYS A 55 -10.64 3.52 -2.12
C LYS A 55 -10.08 4.93 -1.87
N CYS A 56 -8.93 5.02 -1.21
CA CYS A 56 -8.38 6.28 -0.76
C CYS A 56 -7.95 7.17 -1.94
N TRP A 57 -8.17 8.47 -1.80
CA TRP A 57 -7.81 9.47 -2.80
C TRP A 57 -6.82 10.44 -2.19
N SER A 58 -5.79 10.81 -2.95
CA SER A 58 -4.81 11.79 -2.50
C SER A 58 -4.50 12.80 -3.60
N SER A 59 -4.14 14.01 -3.18
CA SER A 59 -3.60 15.03 -4.06
C SER A 59 -2.24 14.61 -4.62
N HIS A 60 -1.92 15.13 -5.80
CA HIS A 60 -0.65 14.91 -6.48
C HIS A 60 0.14 16.22 -6.54
N ARG A 61 1.43 16.16 -6.20
CA ARG A 61 2.31 17.34 -6.27
C ARG A 61 2.42 17.82 -7.73
N ASN A 62 2.14 19.10 -8.00
CA ASN A 62 2.14 19.69 -9.35
C ASN A 62 1.02 19.20 -10.28
N ARG A 63 -0.11 18.68 -9.75
CA ARG A 63 -1.34 18.50 -10.54
C ARG A 63 -2.55 19.02 -9.77
N ILE A 64 -3.57 19.43 -10.52
CA ILE A 64 -4.84 19.90 -9.98
C ILE A 64 -5.76 18.69 -9.81
N GLY A 65 -6.32 18.52 -8.61
CA GLY A 65 -7.31 17.49 -8.29
C GLY A 65 -6.76 16.35 -7.41
N VAL A 66 -7.57 15.30 -7.27
CA VAL A 66 -7.28 14.11 -6.48
C VAL A 66 -7.29 12.88 -7.37
N TYR A 67 -6.42 11.92 -7.05
CA TYR A 67 -6.26 10.68 -7.83
C TYR A 67 -6.37 9.46 -6.92
N PRO A 68 -6.74 8.29 -7.48
CA PRO A 68 -6.72 7.03 -6.76
C PRO A 68 -5.35 6.79 -6.15
N ALA A 69 -5.29 6.65 -4.82
CA ALA A 69 -4.05 6.35 -4.15
C ALA A 69 -3.55 4.94 -4.51
N THR A 70 -2.24 4.81 -4.53
CA THR A 70 -1.51 3.59 -4.90
C THR A 70 -0.71 3.01 -3.75
N GLN A 71 -0.33 3.82 -2.76
CA GLN A 71 0.32 3.36 -1.53
C GLN A 71 -0.30 3.96 -0.28
N CYS A 72 -0.13 3.23 0.83
CA CYS A 72 -0.27 3.77 2.17
C CYS A 72 1.10 4.15 2.72
N ILE A 73 1.14 5.23 3.48
CA ILE A 73 2.31 5.63 4.24
C ILE A 73 2.00 5.69 5.73
N LYS A 74 3.04 5.47 6.53
CA LYS A 74 3.10 5.81 7.93
C LYS A 74 4.39 6.56 8.21
N VAL A 75 4.25 7.70 8.86
CA VAL A 75 5.32 8.55 9.34
C VAL A 75 5.29 8.51 10.85
N VAL A 76 6.43 8.21 11.46
CA VAL A 76 6.64 8.37 12.91
C VAL A 76 7.91 9.17 13.07
N ALA A 77 7.84 10.32 13.73
CA ALA A 77 8.97 11.22 13.85
C ALA A 77 8.96 11.95 15.19
N THR A 78 10.15 12.19 15.74
CA THR A 78 10.34 12.93 16.98
C THR A 78 11.32 14.07 16.73
N ASP A 79 10.96 15.26 17.17
CA ASP A 79 11.86 16.42 17.21
C ASP A 79 13.01 16.08 18.17
N TYR A 80 14.25 16.19 17.68
CA TYR A 80 15.43 15.83 18.45
C TYR A 80 15.68 16.75 19.65
N GLU A 81 15.29 18.03 19.55
CA GLU A 81 15.53 19.04 20.57
C GLU A 81 14.40 19.09 21.59
N THR A 82 13.14 19.06 21.14
CA THR A 82 11.98 19.25 22.01
C THR A 82 11.25 17.97 22.41
N GLY A 83 11.57 16.84 21.77
CA GLY A 83 10.84 15.59 21.97
C GLY A 83 9.44 15.57 21.36
N TYR A 84 9.06 16.59 20.58
CA TYR A 84 7.75 16.70 19.95
C TYR A 84 7.50 15.51 19.00
N HIS A 85 6.55 14.66 19.38
CA HIS A 85 6.23 13.42 18.67
C HIS A 85 5.19 13.64 17.57
N ILE A 86 5.33 12.96 16.43
CA ILE A 86 4.41 13.05 15.31
C ILE A 86 4.16 11.64 14.77
N VAL A 87 2.89 11.30 14.59
CA VAL A 87 2.46 10.15 13.80
C VAL A 87 1.48 10.60 12.73
N VAL A 88 1.75 10.23 11.47
CA VAL A 88 0.84 10.48 10.36
C VAL A 88 0.68 9.20 9.56
N ARG A 89 -0.57 8.79 9.36
CA ARG A 89 -0.96 7.75 8.43
C ARG A 89 -1.77 8.39 7.32
N ASN A 90 -1.42 8.11 6.08
CA ASN A 90 -2.16 8.62 4.95
C ASN A 90 -2.02 7.70 3.74
N CYS A 91 -2.82 7.93 2.71
CA CYS A 91 -2.62 7.37 1.39
C CYS A 91 -1.92 8.38 0.47
N VAL A 92 -1.17 7.89 -0.50
CA VAL A 92 -0.43 8.71 -1.47
C VAL A 92 -0.53 8.11 -2.87
N VAL A 93 -0.27 8.97 -3.86
CA VAL A 93 -0.23 8.60 -5.26
C VAL A 93 1.23 8.56 -5.68
N ASP A 94 1.65 7.41 -6.20
CA ASP A 94 2.91 7.23 -6.90
C ASP A 94 2.70 7.54 -8.39
N ASN A 95 3.57 8.39 -8.90
CA ASN A 95 3.53 8.96 -10.24
C ASN A 95 4.55 8.33 -11.19
N GLY A 96 5.32 7.32 -10.77
CA GLY A 96 6.32 6.69 -11.63
C GLY A 96 7.61 7.49 -11.76
N GLY A 97 7.83 8.49 -10.91
CA GLY A 97 9.00 9.35 -10.94
C GLY A 97 10.31 8.58 -10.78
N THR A 98 11.36 9.03 -11.46
CA THR A 98 12.70 8.40 -11.42
C THR A 98 13.52 8.81 -10.19
N THR A 99 13.06 9.79 -9.40
CA THR A 99 13.76 10.25 -8.20
C THR A 99 12.91 10.02 -6.94
N SER A 100 13.52 9.34 -5.96
CA SER A 100 12.99 9.05 -4.62
C SER A 100 12.51 10.28 -3.85
N GLU A 101 13.07 11.45 -4.17
CA GLU A 101 12.83 12.71 -3.47
C GLU A 101 11.45 13.33 -3.74
N SER A 102 10.75 12.87 -4.78
CA SER A 102 9.43 13.38 -5.14
C SER A 102 8.28 12.46 -4.71
N GLU A 103 8.58 11.26 -4.22
CA GLU A 103 7.64 10.14 -4.13
C GLU A 103 7.72 9.43 -2.76
N ILE A 104 7.08 10.01 -1.74
CA ILE A 104 7.09 9.45 -0.38
C ILE A 104 6.53 8.01 -0.31
N GLY A 105 5.62 7.64 -1.22
CA GLY A 105 5.06 6.29 -1.34
C GLY A 105 6.05 5.21 -1.78
N ARG A 106 7.24 5.59 -2.25
CA ARG A 106 8.34 4.68 -2.62
C ARG A 106 9.49 4.69 -1.61
N GLN A 107 9.37 5.47 -0.54
CA GLN A 107 10.42 5.63 0.47
C GLN A 107 10.07 4.83 1.72
N SER A 108 10.86 3.80 2.01
CA SER A 108 10.85 3.10 3.29
C SER A 108 12.24 3.23 3.91
N HIS A 109 12.38 4.10 4.92
CA HIS A 109 13.64 4.41 5.57
C HIS A 109 13.41 4.86 7.01
N CYS A 110 14.37 4.54 7.89
CA CYS A 110 14.44 4.99 9.27
C CYS A 110 15.77 5.67 9.54
N GLY A 111 15.74 6.76 10.29
CA GLY A 111 16.93 7.53 10.64
C GLY A 111 16.64 9.01 10.82
N TRP A 112 17.62 9.85 10.51
CA TRP A 112 17.41 11.29 10.44
C TRP A 112 16.60 11.61 9.19
N VAL A 113 15.38 12.14 9.36
CA VAL A 113 14.52 12.47 8.22
C VAL A 113 14.81 13.93 7.84
N ARG A 114 15.72 14.13 6.88
CA ARG A 114 16.04 15.48 6.36
C ARG A 114 14.86 16.16 5.65
N ALA A 115 13.91 15.38 5.14
CA ALA A 115 12.82 15.85 4.29
C ALA A 115 11.55 16.32 5.04
N MET A 116 11.43 16.06 6.35
CA MET A 116 10.30 16.55 7.15
C MET A 116 10.66 17.86 7.81
N LYS A 117 10.76 18.90 6.99
CA LYS A 117 10.93 20.26 7.48
C LYS A 117 9.56 20.84 7.84
N TYR A 118 9.09 20.54 9.05
CA TYR A 118 7.94 21.24 9.65
C TYR A 118 8.50 22.34 10.57
N ASN A 119 8.11 23.60 10.34
CA ASN A 119 8.59 24.76 11.11
C ASN A 119 10.12 24.87 11.26
N ASN A 120 10.88 24.63 10.18
CA ASN A 120 12.36 24.66 10.17
C ASN A 120 13.07 23.64 11.08
N LYS A 121 12.37 22.65 11.63
CA LYS A 121 12.97 21.66 12.50
C LYS A 121 13.36 20.38 11.79
N MET A 122 14.38 19.70 12.31
CA MET A 122 14.77 18.36 11.90
C MET A 122 14.15 17.33 12.83
N TYR A 123 13.60 16.27 12.24
CA TYR A 123 13.01 15.17 12.99
C TYR A 123 13.80 13.88 12.74
N ARG A 124 13.89 13.04 13.76
CA ARG A 124 14.39 11.67 13.65
C ARG A 124 13.21 10.71 13.67
N GLY A 125 13.18 9.75 12.77
CA GLY A 125 12.00 8.89 12.62
C GLY A 125 12.06 7.93 11.45
N CYS A 126 10.91 7.35 11.14
CA CYS A 126 10.71 6.41 10.05
C CYS A 126 9.61 6.92 9.10
N VAL A 127 9.84 6.71 7.81
CA VAL A 127 8.80 6.70 6.79
C VAL A 127 8.68 5.25 6.33
N LEU A 128 7.46 4.72 6.38
CA LEU A 128 7.14 3.34 5.99
C LEU A 128 6.06 3.41 4.90
N ALA A 129 6.29 2.73 3.79
CA ALA A 129 5.34 2.67 2.68
C ALA A 129 5.03 1.22 2.28
N CYS A 130 3.82 1.01 1.77
CA CYS A 130 3.31 -0.29 1.33
C CYS A 130 2.10 -0.10 0.39
N ASP A 131 1.75 -1.11 -0.39
CA ASP A 131 0.85 -1.00 -1.56
C ASP A 131 -0.38 -1.94 -1.50
N TYR A 132 -0.77 -2.37 -0.29
CA TYR A 132 -1.94 -3.20 -0.06
C TYR A 132 -2.87 -2.62 1.01
N ASP A 133 -4.14 -3.03 0.98
CA ASP A 133 -5.18 -2.44 1.82
C ASP A 133 -4.84 -2.55 3.32
N GLY A 134 -4.92 -1.41 4.01
CA GLY A 134 -4.71 -1.30 5.44
C GLY A 134 -3.30 -1.64 5.89
N CYS A 135 -2.29 -1.58 5.02
CA CYS A 135 -0.94 -2.03 5.37
C CYS A 135 -0.22 -1.12 6.40
N ASN A 136 -0.68 0.11 6.60
CA ASN A 136 -0.04 1.11 7.47
C ASN A 136 -0.48 1.08 8.95
N VAL A 137 -0.89 -0.09 9.46
CA VAL A 137 -1.30 -0.35 10.87
C VAL A 137 -0.12 -0.12 11.83
N ALA A 138 0.93 -0.92 11.65
CA ALA A 138 2.16 -0.97 12.45
C ALA A 138 3.24 -1.66 11.62
N SER A 139 4.52 -1.42 11.92
CA SER A 139 5.64 -1.99 11.16
C SER A 139 5.55 -3.52 11.13
N PRO A 140 5.33 -4.16 9.97
CA PRO A 140 5.52 -5.61 9.89
C PRO A 140 7.01 -5.87 10.05
N LEU A 141 7.41 -6.53 11.13
CA LEU A 141 8.67 -7.27 11.16
C LEU A 141 8.59 -8.28 10.01
N HIS A 142 9.30 -8.00 8.92
CA HIS A 142 9.68 -8.90 7.83
C HIS A 142 8.57 -9.88 7.40
N GLN A 143 7.80 -9.52 6.37
CA GLN A 143 6.92 -10.50 5.73
C GLN A 143 7.77 -11.58 5.04
N PRO A 144 7.50 -12.88 5.26
CA PRO A 144 8.21 -13.95 4.57
C PRO A 144 7.91 -13.89 3.07
N PRO A 145 8.88 -14.22 2.21
CA PRO A 145 8.76 -14.04 0.77
C PRO A 145 7.66 -14.93 0.17
N GLN A 146 6.91 -14.35 -0.79
CA GLN A 146 5.86 -14.97 -1.62
C GLN A 146 6.32 -16.23 -2.40
N ILE A 147 7.62 -16.54 -2.35
CA ILE A 147 8.28 -17.68 -3.00
C ILE A 147 7.73 -19.02 -2.50
N PHE A 148 7.24 -19.09 -1.25
CA PHE A 148 6.72 -20.35 -0.70
C PHE A 148 5.42 -20.80 -1.38
N TYR A 149 4.51 -19.86 -1.70
CA TYR A 149 3.22 -20.17 -2.31
C TYR A 149 3.35 -20.54 -3.80
N THR A 150 4.31 -19.95 -4.52
CA THR A 150 4.55 -20.29 -5.92
C THR A 150 5.17 -21.68 -6.10
N LEU A 151 6.06 -22.10 -5.18
CA LEU A 151 6.64 -23.45 -5.18
C LEU A 151 5.59 -24.53 -4.87
N LEU A 152 4.67 -24.28 -3.93
CA LEU A 152 3.57 -25.19 -3.61
C LEU A 152 2.62 -25.39 -4.81
N ALA A 153 2.28 -24.31 -5.53
CA ALA A 153 1.44 -24.38 -6.72
C ALA A 153 2.11 -25.19 -7.85
N LEU A 154 3.40 -24.96 -8.10
CA LEU A 154 4.17 -25.71 -9.11
C LEU A 154 4.27 -27.21 -8.77
N CYS A 155 4.48 -27.56 -7.50
CA CYS A 155 4.47 -28.96 -7.05
C CYS A 155 3.11 -29.64 -7.28
N SER A 156 2.00 -28.95 -7.02
CA SER A 156 0.66 -29.49 -7.24
C SER A 156 0.30 -29.66 -8.72
N LEU A 157 0.80 -28.77 -9.59
CA LEU A 157 0.67 -28.90 -11.04
C LEU A 157 1.49 -30.07 -11.59
N LEU A 158 2.72 -30.26 -11.08
CA LEU A 158 3.59 -31.36 -11.48
C LEU A 158 3.01 -32.72 -11.05
N SER A 159 2.44 -32.83 -9.85
CA SER A 159 1.80 -34.07 -9.39
C SER A 159 0.56 -34.41 -10.21
N MET A 160 -0.23 -33.41 -10.62
CA MET A 160 -1.39 -33.60 -11.49
C MET A 160 -1.00 -34.04 -12.91
N LEU A 161 0.08 -33.48 -13.46
CA LEU A 161 0.62 -33.92 -14.77
C LEU A 161 1.11 -35.37 -14.72
N LEU A 162 1.85 -35.74 -13.67
CA LEU A 162 2.37 -37.10 -13.50
C LEU A 162 1.23 -38.12 -13.32
N ALA A 163 0.17 -37.77 -12.59
CA ALA A 163 -1.03 -38.60 -12.43
C ALA A 163 -1.87 -38.75 -13.71
N SER A 164 -1.62 -37.93 -14.73
CA SER A 164 -2.32 -37.99 -16.02
C SER A 164 -1.58 -38.83 -17.08
N ILE A 165 -0.35 -39.25 -16.78
CA ILE A 165 0.54 -40.00 -17.68
C ILE A 165 0.60 -41.50 -17.30
N VAL A 166 0.21 -41.83 -16.07
CA VAL A 166 0.04 -43.21 -15.55
C VAL A 166 -1.42 -43.61 -15.66
#